data_AF-L5K243-F1
#
_entry.id   AF-L5K243-F1
#
_cell.length_a   1.000
_cell.length_b   1.000
_cell.length_c   1.000
_cell.angle_alpha   90.00
_cell.angle_beta   90.00
_cell.angle_gamma   90.00
#
_symmetry.space_group_name_H-M   'P 1'
#
loop_
_entity.id
_entity.type
_entity.pdbx_description
1 polymer ?
#
loop_
_entity_poly.entity_id
_entity_poly.type
_entity_poly.pdbx_seq_one_letter_code
_entity_poly.pdbx_strand_id
1 'polypeptide(L)'
;MLKNADSDAELKGLDVESLVMEHIQVNDTPEMRRRIYRAHGRINPSVSSPCHTEMILTEKGQMVPKPKEEAAQKKNMSQKKLKKQKLTVQE
;
A
#
# COMPACT_ATOMS: atom_id res chain seq x y z
N MET A 1 -14.81 7.06 12.57
CA MET A 1 -13.90 6.36 11.64
C MET A 1 -12.58 6.07 12.34
N LEU A 2 -11.64 7.02 12.52
CA LEU A 2 -10.40 6.74 13.27
C LEU A 2 -10.65 6.24 14.70
N LYS A 3 -11.52 6.91 15.47
CA LYS A 3 -11.93 6.43 16.81
C LYS A 3 -12.52 5.02 16.83
N ASN A 4 -13.17 4.60 15.73
CA ASN A 4 -13.71 3.25 15.62
C ASN A 4 -12.56 2.27 15.38
N ALA A 5 -11.62 2.63 14.52
CA ALA A 5 -10.43 1.84 14.26
C ALA A 5 -9.52 1.73 15.50
N ASP A 6 -9.42 2.78 16.32
CA ASP A 6 -8.74 2.73 17.63
C ASP A 6 -9.44 1.73 18.57
N SER A 7 -10.77 1.81 18.68
CA SER A 7 -11.56 0.87 19.50
C SER A 7 -11.45 -0.58 18.99
N ASP A 8 -11.41 -0.78 17.67
CA ASP A 8 -11.21 -2.09 17.06
C ASP A 8 -9.80 -2.62 17.33
N ALA A 9 -8.80 -1.75 17.38
CA ALA A 9 -7.42 -2.10 17.70
C ALA A 9 -7.26 -2.46 19.19
N GLU A 10 -7.86 -1.70 20.10
CA GLU A 10 -7.94 -2.03 21.53
C GLU A 10 -8.59 -3.40 21.75
N LEU A 11 -9.71 -3.67 21.06
CA LEU A 11 -10.40 -4.95 21.12
C LEU A 11 -9.54 -6.11 20.62
N LYS A 12 -8.70 -5.86 19.61
CA LYS A 12 -7.73 -6.84 19.08
C LYS A 12 -6.45 -6.94 19.91
N GLY A 13 -6.25 -6.07 20.90
CA GLY A 13 -5.06 -6.02 21.75
C GLY A 13 -3.81 -5.47 21.04
N LEU A 14 -3.98 -4.63 20.02
CA LEU A 14 -2.90 -3.91 19.35
C LEU A 14 -2.52 -2.65 20.17
N ASP A 15 -1.27 -2.22 20.06
CA ASP A 15 -0.81 -0.99 20.72
C ASP A 15 -1.25 0.25 19.92
N VAL A 16 -2.29 0.92 20.43
CA VAL A 16 -2.92 2.11 19.83
C VAL A 16 -1.93 3.24 19.59
N GLU A 17 -0.91 3.40 20.45
CA GLU A 17 0.09 4.47 20.29
C GLU A 17 1.07 4.18 19.13
N SER A 18 1.22 2.92 18.77
CA SER A 18 2.14 2.47 17.71
C SER A 18 1.51 2.37 16.31
N LEU A 19 0.18 2.50 16.22
CA LEU A 19 -0.56 2.37 14.98
C LEU A 19 -0.22 3.47 13.97
N VAL A 20 -0.14 3.07 12.71
CA VAL A 20 0.07 3.95 11.57
C VAL A 20 -0.94 3.61 10.48
N MET A 21 -1.42 4.64 9.79
CA MET A 21 -2.19 4.48 8.58
C MET A 21 -1.30 3.99 7.44
N GLU A 22 -1.49 2.73 7.04
CA GLU A 22 -0.84 2.17 5.87
C GLU A 22 -1.58 2.53 4.59
N HIS A 23 -2.92 2.45 4.64
CA HIS A 23 -3.75 2.68 3.48
C HIS A 23 -5.04 3.40 3.86
N ILE A 24 -5.44 4.34 3.00
CA ILE A 24 -6.77 4.94 3.01
C ILE A 24 -7.27 5.02 1.57
N GLN A 25 -8.50 4.58 1.35
CA GLN A 25 -9.17 4.64 0.06
C GLN A 25 -10.56 5.25 0.23
N VAL A 26 -10.91 6.11 -0.73
CA VAL A 26 -12.23 6.71 -0.81
C VAL A 26 -12.79 6.42 -2.20
N ASN A 27 -13.94 5.76 -2.25
CA ASN A 27 -14.65 5.42 -3.48
C ASN A 27 -15.99 6.14 -3.51
N ASP A 28 -16.46 6.50 -4.70
CA ASP A 28 -17.79 7.07 -4.88
C ASP A 28 -18.87 6.02 -4.61
N THR A 29 -19.95 6.46 -3.95
CA THR A 29 -21.15 5.66 -3.68
C THR A 29 -22.27 6.13 -4.62
N PRO A 30 -23.25 5.26 -4.97
CA PRO A 30 -24.37 5.69 -5.79
C PRO A 30 -25.09 6.93 -5.26
N GLU A 31 -25.32 7.90 -6.15
CA GLU A 31 -25.96 9.16 -5.80
C GLU A 31 -27.45 8.97 -5.43
N MET A 32 -27.86 9.53 -4.28
CA MET A 32 -29.28 9.68 -3.98
C MET A 32 -29.86 10.88 -4.73
N ARG A 33 -30.96 10.64 -5.44
CA ARG A 33 -31.66 11.65 -6.24
C ARG A 33 -32.76 12.34 -5.45
N ARG A 34 -32.69 13.66 -5.33
CA ARG A 34 -33.77 14.53 -4.84
C ARG A 34 -34.12 15.58 -5.91
N ARG A 35 -35.21 16.30 -5.70
CA ARG A 35 -35.69 17.35 -6.60
C ARG A 35 -35.78 18.67 -5.84
N ILE A 36 -35.36 19.75 -6.48
CA ILE A 36 -35.60 21.12 -6.01
C ILE A 36 -36.60 21.77 -6.96
N TYR A 37 -37.73 22.20 -6.40
CA TYR A 37 -38.72 23.00 -7.11
C TYR A 37 -38.21 24.43 -7.25
N ARG A 38 -38.33 24.99 -8.45
CA ARG A 38 -37.93 26.36 -8.78
C ARG A 38 -39.11 27.12 -9.37
N ALA A 39 -38.95 28.42 -9.51
CA ALA A 39 -39.95 29.30 -10.11
C ALA A 39 -40.40 28.79 -11.49
N HIS A 40 -41.64 29.13 -11.86
CA HIS A 40 -42.27 28.77 -13.14
C HIS A 40 -42.35 27.25 -13.39
N GLY A 41 -42.49 26.43 -12.35
CA GLY A 41 -42.67 24.98 -12.48
C GLY A 41 -41.43 24.21 -12.90
N ARG A 42 -40.24 24.83 -12.86
CA ARG A 42 -38.97 24.17 -13.16
C ARG A 42 -38.61 23.17 -12.06
N ILE A 43 -38.18 21.98 -12.46
CA ILE A 43 -37.71 20.93 -11.54
C ILE A 43 -36.25 20.63 -11.87
N ASN A 44 -35.35 20.87 -10.92
CA ASN A 44 -33.94 20.54 -11.06
C ASN A 44 -33.56 19.37 -10.13
N PRO A 45 -32.58 18.54 -10.53
CA PRO A 45 -32.02 17.55 -9.64
C PRO A 45 -31.24 18.23 -8.51
N SER A 46 -31.37 17.67 -7.30
CA SER A 46 -30.46 17.90 -6.18
C SER A 46 -29.90 16.54 -5.82
N VAL A 47 -28.67 16.29 -6.24
CA VAL A 47 -27.98 15.01 -6.00
C VAL A 47 -27.02 15.17 -4.83
N SER A 48 -26.93 14.13 -4.00
CA SER A 48 -25.86 14.01 -3.01
C SER A 48 -24.72 13.18 -3.60
N SER A 49 -23.49 13.49 -3.20
CA SER A 49 -22.28 12.73 -3.53
C SER A 49 -21.75 11.97 -2.30
N PRO A 50 -22.36 10.83 -1.92
CA PRO A 50 -21.86 9.98 -0.84
C PRO A 50 -20.58 9.24 -1.24
N CYS A 51 -19.83 8.74 -0.25
CA CYS A 51 -18.61 7.95 -0.48
C CYS A 51 -18.49 6.76 0.49
N HIS A 52 -17.74 5.75 0.06
CA HIS A 52 -17.23 4.66 0.89
C HIS A 52 -15.79 4.96 1.26
N THR A 53 -15.49 4.94 2.55
CA THR A 53 -14.14 5.17 3.08
C THR A 53 -13.65 3.89 3.73
N GLU A 54 -12.50 3.43 3.28
CA GLU A 54 -11.79 2.26 3.82
C GLU A 54 -10.43 2.71 4.34
N MET A 55 -10.01 2.15 5.48
CA MET A 55 -8.71 2.43 6.07
C MET A 55 -8.11 1.15 6.66
N ILE A 56 -6.79 1.03 6.53
CA ILE A 56 -5.99 -0.05 7.11
C ILE A 56 -4.96 0.60 8.03
N LEU A 57 -5.02 0.23 9.30
CA LEU A 57 -4.04 0.59 10.32
C LEU A 57 -3.14 -0.62 10.57
N THR A 58 -1.84 -0.37 10.67
CA THR A 58 -0.85 -1.37 11.06
C THR A 58 0.07 -0.82 12.13
N GLU A 59 0.53 -1.67 13.05
CA GLU A 59 1.57 -1.30 14.00
C GLU A 59 2.88 -1.05 13.24
N LYS A 60 3.69 -0.09 13.69
CA LYS A 60 5.04 0.11 13.13
C LYS A 60 5.90 -1.14 13.34
N GLY A 61 5.97 -1.97 12.30
CA GLY A 61 6.80 -3.16 12.29
C GLY A 61 8.29 -2.84 12.35
N GLN A 62 9.05 -3.68 13.05
CA GLN A 62 10.51 -3.73 12.87
C GLN A 62 10.82 -4.06 11.41
N MET A 63 11.72 -3.28 10.82
CA MET A 63 12.14 -3.47 9.43
C MET A 63 12.88 -4.81 9.31
N VAL A 64 12.22 -5.82 8.73
CA VAL A 64 12.85 -7.12 8.46
C VAL A 64 13.76 -6.94 7.23
N PRO A 65 15.10 -7.07 7.38
CA PRO A 65 15.99 -6.97 6.23
C PRO A 65 15.71 -8.12 5.27
N LYS A 66 15.45 -7.81 4.00
CA LYS A 66 15.39 -8.83 2.96
C LYS A 66 16.71 -9.62 2.98
N PRO A 67 16.69 -10.97 2.90
CA PRO A 67 17.92 -11.73 2.74
C PRO A 67 18.63 -11.22 1.49
N LYS A 68 19.90 -10.87 1.61
CA LYS A 68 20.73 -10.53 0.45
C LYS A 68 20.76 -11.79 -0.41
N GLU A 69 20.24 -11.71 -1.65
CA GLU A 69 20.61 -12.69 -2.66
C GLU A 69 22.13 -12.64 -2.75
N GLU A 70 22.80 -13.66 -2.21
CA GLU A 70 24.19 -13.88 -2.54
C GLU A 70 24.27 -13.98 -4.05
N ALA A 71 24.96 -13.01 -4.64
CA ALA A 71 25.25 -12.95 -6.05
C ALA A 71 25.98 -14.24 -6.47
N ALA A 72 25.22 -15.25 -6.88
CA ALA A 72 25.73 -16.49 -7.44
C ALA A 72 25.43 -16.59 -8.93
N GLN A 73 25.60 -15.49 -9.67
CA GLN A 73 26.07 -15.63 -11.06
C GLN A 73 27.57 -15.99 -11.01
N LYS A 74 27.88 -17.21 -10.56
CA LYS A 74 29.13 -17.86 -10.96
C LYS A 74 29.05 -18.02 -12.48
N LYS A 75 29.59 -17.06 -13.23
CA LYS A 75 29.82 -17.23 -14.66
C LYS A 75 30.65 -18.51 -14.80
N ASN A 76 30.08 -19.55 -15.40
CA ASN A 76 30.78 -20.79 -15.75
C ASN A 76 31.82 -20.48 -16.82
N MET A 77 32.95 -19.92 -16.39
CA MET A 77 34.09 -19.72 -17.27
C MET A 77 34.77 -21.07 -17.48
N SER A 78 34.88 -21.49 -18.73
CA SER A 78 35.60 -22.71 -19.11
C SER A 78 36.99 -22.74 -18.44
N GLN A 79 37.38 -23.90 -17.91
CA GLN A 79 38.65 -24.10 -17.20
C GLN A 79 39.88 -23.63 -18.02
N LYS A 80 39.80 -23.69 -19.35
CA LYS A 80 40.83 -23.16 -20.26
C LYS A 80 41.02 -21.65 -20.15
N LYS A 81 39.93 -20.90 -19.97
CA LYS A 81 39.95 -19.43 -19.88
C LYS A 81 40.49 -18.95 -18.53
N LEU A 82 40.19 -19.68 -17.46
CA LEU A 82 40.78 -19.47 -16.12
C LEU A 82 42.29 -19.72 -16.11
N LYS A 83 42.77 -20.82 -16.73
CA LYS A 83 44.22 -21.08 -16.83
C LYS A 83 44.95 -20.01 -17.62
N LYS A 84 44.35 -19.51 -18.71
CA LYS A 84 44.97 -18.47 -19.55
C LYS A 84 45.10 -17.13 -18.82
N GLN A 85 44.09 -16.73 -18.04
CA GLN A 85 44.16 -15.53 -17.19
C GLN A 85 45.21 -15.65 -16.08
N LYS A 86 45.36 -16.83 -15.46
CA LYS A 86 46.40 -17.04 -14.44
C LYS A 86 47.81 -16.92 -15.01
N LEU A 87 48.04 -17.38 -16.24
CA LEU A 87 49.34 -17.25 -16.92
C LEU A 87 49.68 -15.81 -17.28
N THR A 88 48.69 -14.99 -17.64
CA THR A 88 48.90 -13.57 -17.99
C THR A 88 49.12 -12.66 -16.78
N VAL A 89 48.84 -13.14 -15.58
CA VAL A 89 49.05 -12.41 -14.31
C VAL A 89 50.41 -12.79 -13.67
N GLN A 90 51.10 -13.79 -14.21
CA GLN A 90 52.42 -14.25 -13.74
C GLN A 90 53.60 -13.71 -14.57
N GLU A 91 53.34 -12.90 -15.59
CA GLU A 91 54.32 -12.01 -16.24
C GLU A 91 54.28 -10.62 -15.59
#